data_AF-A0A7H2BGQ4-F1
#
_entry.id   AF-A0A7H2BGQ4-F1
#
_cell.length_a   1.000
_cell.length_b   1.000
_cell.length_c   1.000
_cell.angle_alpha   90.00
_cell.angle_beta   90.00
_cell.angle_gamma   90.00
#
_symmetry.space_group_name_H-M   'P 1'
#
loop_
_entity.id
_entity.type
_entity.pdbx_description
1 polymer ?
#
loop_
_entity_poly.entity_id
_entity_poly.type
_entity_poly.pdbx_seq_one_letter_code
_entity_poly.pdbx_strand_id
1 'polypeptide(L)'
;MRPRKLSLNQALKIILLYLPHNLTEELLADIFETSQATISSTIHRIESALLQLPELKTAGLESLSKVPDSLVVDGTLMAVWNWATQGKILFSGKHHRARFNHQVSCTLHGK
;
A
#
# COMPACT_ATOMS: atom_id res chain seq x y z
N MET A 1 -10.34 -26.35 22.31
CA MET A 1 -11.02 -25.96 21.05
C MET A 1 -10.00 -25.92 19.93
N ARG A 2 -10.24 -26.65 18.85
CA ARG A 2 -9.36 -26.72 17.65
C ARG A 2 -9.82 -25.60 16.70
N PRO A 3 -8.95 -24.71 16.17
CA PRO A 3 -9.42 -23.57 15.42
C PRO A 3 -10.07 -24.05 14.11
N ARG A 4 -11.20 -23.44 13.75
CA ARG A 4 -11.88 -23.61 12.46
C ARG A 4 -10.89 -23.10 11.40
N LYS A 5 -10.19 -24.02 10.71
CA LYS A 5 -9.31 -23.63 9.61
C LYS A 5 -10.17 -22.97 8.54
N LEU A 6 -9.86 -21.71 8.22
CA LEU A 6 -10.47 -21.00 7.09
C LEU A 6 -10.29 -21.85 5.84
N SER A 7 -11.38 -22.03 5.09
CA SER A 7 -11.31 -22.63 3.76
C SER A 7 -10.56 -21.72 2.80
N LEU A 8 -10.04 -22.29 1.70
CA LEU A 8 -9.40 -21.50 0.63
C LEU A 8 -10.33 -20.39 0.11
N ASN A 9 -11.62 -20.70 -0.07
CA ASN A 9 -12.62 -19.73 -0.52
C ASN A 9 -12.79 -18.57 0.47
N GLN A 10 -12.78 -18.83 1.78
CA GLN A 10 -12.85 -17.78 2.79
C GLN A 10 -11.57 -16.93 2.78
N ALA A 11 -10.40 -17.57 2.67
CA ALA A 11 -9.12 -16.88 2.61
C ALA A 11 -9.03 -15.93 1.39
N LEU A 12 -9.52 -16.37 0.22
CA LEU A 12 -9.61 -15.53 -0.98
C LEU A 12 -10.57 -14.35 -0.79
N LYS A 13 -11.75 -14.58 -0.19
CA LYS A 13 -12.68 -13.49 0.12
C LYS A 13 -12.08 -12.47 1.09
N ILE A 14 -11.37 -12.92 2.12
CA ILE A 14 -10.66 -12.04 3.07
C ILE A 14 -9.70 -11.13 2.31
N ILE A 15 -8.87 -11.66 1.41
CA ILE A 15 -7.91 -10.87 0.63
C ILE A 15 -8.60 -9.88 -0.32
N LEU A 16 -9.65 -10.33 -1.01
CA LEU A 16 -10.43 -9.48 -1.93
C LEU A 16 -11.21 -8.37 -1.21
N LEU A 17 -11.44 -8.51 0.10
CA LEU A 17 -12.03 -7.47 0.93
C LEU A 17 -10.95 -6.58 1.55
N TYR A 18 -9.83 -7.16 1.97
CA TYR A 18 -8.73 -6.44 2.61
C TYR A 18 -7.99 -5.52 1.63
N LEU A 19 -7.47 -6.03 0.52
CA LEU A 19 -6.60 -5.25 -0.38
C LEU A 19 -7.34 -4.12 -1.12
N PRO A 20 -8.50 -4.36 -1.76
CA PRO A 20 -9.16 -3.33 -2.56
C PRO A 20 -9.96 -2.32 -1.74
N HIS A 21 -10.52 -2.75 -0.59
CA HIS A 21 -11.41 -1.91 0.22
C HIS A 21 -10.77 -1.44 1.53
N ASN A 22 -9.55 -1.88 1.84
CA ASN A 22 -8.80 -1.51 3.04
C ASN A 22 -9.62 -1.71 4.33
N LEU A 23 -10.39 -2.80 4.38
CA LEU A 23 -11.15 -3.16 5.59
C LEU A 23 -10.20 -3.55 6.72
N THR A 24 -10.57 -3.22 7.96
CA THR A 24 -9.75 -3.57 9.12
C THR A 24 -9.79 -5.08 9.38
N GLU A 25 -8.69 -5.62 9.88
CA GLU A 25 -8.61 -7.06 10.22
C GLU A 25 -9.60 -7.45 11.33
N GLU A 26 -9.95 -6.51 12.23
CA GLU A 26 -10.99 -6.69 13.25
C GLU A 26 -12.38 -6.85 12.64
N LEU A 27 -12.75 -5.98 11.70
CA LEU A 27 -14.03 -6.09 10.99
C LEU A 27 -14.12 -7.40 10.21
N LEU A 28 -13.03 -7.82 9.58
CA LEU A 28 -12.94 -9.10 8.89
C LEU A 28 -13.04 -10.28 9.87
N ALA A 29 -12.47 -10.17 11.07
CA ALA A 29 -12.57 -11.20 12.10
C ALA A 29 -14.04 -11.41 12.51
N ASP A 30 -14.79 -10.32 12.68
CA ASP A 30 -16.21 -10.35 12.98
C ASP A 30 -17.03 -10.97 11.84
N ILE A 31 -16.81 -10.54 10.59
CA ILE A 31 -17.54 -11.05 9.41
C ILE A 31 -17.32 -12.56 9.20
N PHE A 32 -16.09 -13.03 9.42
CA PHE A 32 -15.73 -14.44 9.18
C PHE A 32 -15.81 -15.30 10.45
N GLU A 33 -16.36 -14.77 11.54
CA GLU A 33 -16.54 -15.45 12.84
C GLU A 33 -15.24 -16.13 13.31
N THR A 34 -14.13 -15.40 13.24
CA THR A 34 -12.80 -15.90 13.61
C THR A 34 -12.04 -14.86 14.41
N SER A 35 -10.81 -15.19 14.83
CA SER A 35 -9.97 -14.23 15.53
C SER A 35 -9.23 -13.31 14.55
N GLN A 36 -9.03 -12.05 14.94
CA GLN A 36 -8.20 -11.11 14.18
C GLN A 36 -6.79 -11.68 13.91
N ALA A 37 -6.21 -12.42 14.86
CA ALA A 37 -4.93 -13.12 14.64
C ALA A 37 -4.99 -14.15 13.50
N THR A 38 -6.12 -14.82 13.31
CA THR A 38 -6.32 -15.76 12.19
C THR A 38 -6.46 -15.01 10.86
N ILE A 39 -7.13 -13.86 10.85
CA ILE A 39 -7.21 -12.98 9.68
C ILE A 39 -5.81 -12.49 9.30
N SER A 40 -5.08 -11.91 10.24
CA SER A 40 -3.71 -11.40 10.05
C SER A 40 -2.78 -12.47 9.48
N SER A 41 -2.77 -13.66 10.07
CA SER A 41 -1.95 -14.78 9.60
C SER A 41 -2.34 -15.23 8.18
N THR A 42 -3.63 -15.21 7.86
CA THR A 42 -4.14 -15.56 6.52
C THR A 42 -3.71 -14.54 5.48
N ILE A 43 -3.85 -13.25 5.80
CA ILE A 43 -3.41 -12.15 4.94
C ILE A 43 -1.91 -12.28 4.67
N HIS A 44 -1.11 -12.34 5.74
CA HIS A 44 0.35 -12.43 5.63
C HIS A 44 0.81 -13.64 4.80
N ARG A 45 0.15 -14.79 4.96
CA ARG A 45 0.46 -16.00 4.18
C ARG A 45 0.19 -15.82 2.70
N ILE A 46 -0.93 -15.18 2.33
CA ILE A 46 -1.28 -14.98 0.93
C ILE A 46 -0.41 -13.87 0.32
N GLU A 47 -0.21 -12.75 1.01
CA GLU A 47 0.72 -11.70 0.56
C GLU A 47 2.12 -12.25 0.31
N SER A 48 2.63 -13.07 1.23
CA SER A 48 3.92 -13.74 1.08
C SER A 48 3.95 -14.65 -0.16
N ALA A 49 2.86 -15.38 -0.44
CA ALA A 49 2.77 -16.21 -1.64
C ALA A 49 2.73 -15.37 -2.92
N LEU A 50 1.98 -14.25 -2.92
CA LEU A 50 1.92 -13.32 -4.05
C LEU A 50 3.28 -12.70 -4.36
N LEU A 51 4.06 -12.33 -3.34
CA LEU A 51 5.42 -11.79 -3.51
C LEU A 51 6.40 -12.77 -4.17
N GLN A 52 6.13 -14.08 -4.09
CA GLN A 52 6.96 -15.10 -4.73
C GLN A 52 6.61 -15.30 -6.21
N LEU A 53 5.44 -14.84 -6.67
CA LEU A 53 5.03 -14.97 -8.07
C LEU A 53 5.82 -13.98 -8.94
N PRO A 54 6.68 -14.46 -9.86
CA PRO A 54 7.47 -13.59 -10.73
C PRO A 54 6.60 -12.68 -11.60
N GLU A 55 5.41 -13.12 -11.99
CA GLU A 55 4.47 -12.38 -12.83
C GLU A 55 3.89 -11.16 -12.14
N LEU A 56 3.84 -11.16 -10.79
CA LEU A 56 3.35 -10.05 -9.99
C LEU A 56 4.46 -9.08 -9.56
N LYS A 57 5.74 -9.43 -9.81
CA LYS A 57 6.83 -8.51 -9.53
C LYS A 57 6.80 -7.39 -10.55
N THR A 58 6.59 -6.16 -10.08
CA THR A 58 6.72 -4.98 -10.91
C THR A 58 8.09 -4.99 -11.56
N ALA A 59 8.11 -4.86 -12.87
CA ALA A 59 9.34 -4.88 -13.62
C ALA A 59 10.24 -3.73 -13.12
N GLY A 60 11.48 -4.05 -12.73
CA GLY A 60 12.40 -3.07 -12.14
C GLY A 60 12.73 -1.92 -13.10
N LEU A 61 13.35 -0.85 -12.62
CA LEU A 61 13.63 0.36 -13.41
C LEU A 61 14.31 0.04 -14.76
N GLU A 62 15.19 -0.96 -14.81
CA GLU A 62 15.87 -1.38 -16.04
C GLU A 62 14.92 -1.89 -17.13
N SER A 63 13.78 -2.48 -16.75
CA SER A 63 12.76 -2.93 -17.70
C SER A 63 12.03 -1.78 -18.38
N LEU A 64 11.94 -0.61 -17.73
CA LEU A 64 11.32 0.58 -18.30
C LEU A 64 12.14 1.13 -19.47
N SER A 65 13.46 0.85 -19.53
CA SER A 65 14.30 1.25 -20.68
C SER A 65 13.84 0.68 -22.01
N LYS A 66 13.08 -0.43 -21.97
CA LYS A 66 12.52 -1.12 -23.13
C LYS A 66 11.10 -0.65 -23.47
N VAL A 67 10.49 0.17 -22.62
CA VAL A 67 9.13 0.69 -22.81
C VAL A 67 9.25 2.12 -23.35
N PRO A 68 8.90 2.39 -24.61
CA PRO A 68 8.89 3.75 -25.14
C PRO A 68 7.94 4.62 -24.30
N ASP A 69 8.34 5.87 -24.07
CA ASP A 69 7.61 6.89 -23.28
C ASP A 69 7.40 6.57 -21.79
N SER A 70 8.22 5.69 -21.20
CA SER A 70 8.20 5.47 -19.75
C SER A 70 8.60 6.74 -18.97
N LEU A 71 7.78 7.13 -18.00
CA LEU A 71 8.05 8.24 -17.07
C LEU A 71 8.33 7.68 -15.67
N VAL A 72 9.39 8.20 -15.04
CA VAL A 72 9.67 8.04 -13.63
C VAL A 72 9.02 9.20 -12.90
N VAL A 73 8.20 8.90 -11.90
CA VAL A 73 7.64 9.92 -11.00
C VAL A 73 8.26 9.71 -9.63
N ASP A 74 8.92 10.75 -9.12
CA ASP A 74 9.43 10.78 -7.76
C ASP A 74 8.78 11.93 -6.98
N GLY A 75 8.61 11.74 -5.67
CA GLY A 75 7.94 12.67 -4.79
C GLY A 75 8.81 13.01 -3.60
N THR A 76 9.07 14.30 -3.38
CA THR A 76 9.77 14.80 -2.19
C THR A 76 8.90 15.78 -1.42
N LEU A 77 8.97 15.71 -0.09
CA LEU A 77 8.27 16.65 0.77
C LEU A 77 9.16 17.87 1.00
N MET A 78 8.89 18.96 0.28
CA MET A 78 9.62 20.20 0.46
C MET A 78 9.10 20.98 1.68
N ALA A 79 10.03 21.50 2.48
CA ALA A 79 9.69 22.37 3.59
C ALA A 79 9.08 23.67 3.07
N VAL A 80 7.96 24.09 3.66
CA VAL A 80 7.34 25.38 3.40
C VAL A 80 7.65 26.30 4.58
N TRP A 81 7.92 27.59 4.32
CA TRP A 81 8.22 28.55 5.39
C TRP A 81 7.02 28.80 6.31
N ASN A 82 7.35 29.14 7.56
CA ASN A 82 6.53 29.29 8.77
C ASN A 82 5.02 29.59 8.57
N TRP A 83 4.21 28.72 9.16
CA TRP A 83 2.76 28.59 9.00
C TRP A 83 1.92 29.21 10.12
N ALA A 84 2.52 29.93 11.06
CA ALA A 84 1.80 30.50 12.20
C ALA A 84 0.54 31.31 11.81
N THR A 85 0.45 31.79 10.56
CA THR A 85 -0.63 32.64 10.05
C THR A 85 -1.61 31.96 9.06
N GLN A 86 -1.39 30.72 8.59
CA GLN A 86 -2.18 30.11 7.49
C GLN A 86 -3.02 28.87 7.88
N GLY A 87 -3.11 28.50 9.16
CA GLY A 87 -3.98 27.40 9.62
C GLY A 87 -3.42 25.99 9.36
N LYS A 88 -4.25 24.94 9.45
CA LYS A 88 -3.83 23.51 9.41
C LYS A 88 -3.79 22.85 8.02
N ILE A 89 -4.03 23.60 6.94
CA ILE A 89 -4.35 23.11 5.59
C ILE A 89 -3.27 22.24 4.91
N LEU A 90 -1.98 22.39 5.25
CA LEU A 90 -0.81 21.63 4.75
C LEU A 90 0.00 20.99 5.88
N PHE A 91 -0.59 20.86 7.08
CA PHE A 91 0.08 20.20 8.20
C PHE A 91 0.00 18.68 8.04
N SER A 92 1.15 18.04 7.86
CA SER A 92 1.21 16.57 7.84
C SER A 92 1.12 16.04 9.27
N GLY A 93 0.05 15.33 9.59
CA GLY A 93 -0.09 14.62 10.87
C GLY A 93 1.03 13.59 11.08
N LYS A 94 1.44 12.88 10.02
CA LYS A 94 2.52 11.87 10.08
C LYS A 94 3.89 12.47 10.40
N HIS A 95 4.20 13.64 9.85
CA HIS A 95 5.53 14.25 9.97
C HIS A 95 5.60 15.42 10.95
N HIS A 96 4.47 15.78 11.55
CA HIS A 96 4.32 16.88 12.50
C HIS A 96 4.90 18.22 11.99
N ARG A 97 4.88 18.45 10.68
CA ARG A 97 5.39 19.66 10.03
C ARG A 97 4.54 20.04 8.82
N ALA A 98 4.49 21.34 8.53
CA ALA A 98 3.93 21.86 7.29
C ALA A 98 4.91 21.61 6.13
N ARG A 99 4.45 20.89 5.12
CA ARG A 99 5.22 20.52 3.93
C ARG A 99 4.26 20.37 2.76
N PHE A 100 4.76 20.55 1.55
CA PHE A 100 3.99 20.21 0.35
C PHE A 100 4.65 19.06 -0.40
N ASN A 101 3.82 18.24 -1.05
CA ASN A 101 4.30 17.16 -1.90
C ASN A 101 4.72 17.77 -3.24
N HIS A 102 6.02 17.75 -3.52
CA HIS A 102 6.59 18.14 -4.79
C HIS A 102 6.86 16.87 -5.60
N GLN A 103 6.13 16.70 -6.69
CA GLN A 103 6.30 15.58 -7.60
C GLN A 103 7.08 16.02 -8.82
N VAL A 104 8.09 15.24 -9.20
CA VAL A 104 8.87 15.41 -10.42
C VAL A 104 8.64 14.20 -11.29
N SER A 105 8.30 14.44 -12.56
CA SER A 105 8.23 13.41 -13.58
C SER A 105 9.34 13.63 -14.60
N CYS A 106 10.10 12.58 -14.92
CA CYS A 106 11.08 12.63 -16.01
C CYS A 106 11.11 11.31 -16.77
N THR A 107 11.56 11.38 -18.02
CA THR A 107 11.99 10.21 -18.76
C THR A 107 13.23 9.60 -18.10
N LEU A 108 13.55 8.34 -18.43
CA LEU A 108 14.78 7.69 -17.97
C LEU A 108 16.08 8.42 -18.37
N HIS A 109 15.99 9.34 -19.34
CA HIS A 109 17.10 10.15 -19.82
C HIS A 109 17.11 11.58 -19.23
N GLY A 110 16.24 11.87 -18.25
CA GLY A 110 16.23 13.15 -17.53
C GLY A 110 15.58 14.33 -18.29
N LYS A 111 14.80 14.05 -19.34
CA LYS A 111 13.89 15.02 -19.96
C LYS A 111 12.54 15.03 -19.28
#